data_AF-A0A3A8KHP6-F1
#
_entry.id   AF-A0A3A8KHP6-F1
#
_cell.length_a   1.000
_cell.length_b   1.000
_cell.length_c   1.000
_cell.angle_alpha   90.00
_cell.angle_beta   90.00
_cell.angle_gamma   90.00
#
_symmetry.space_group_name_H-M   'P 1'
#
loop_
_entity.id
_entity.type
_entity.pdbx_description
1 polymer ?
#
loop_
_entity_poly.entity_id
_entity_poly.type
_entity_poly.pdbx_seq_one_letter_code
_entity_poly.pdbx_strand_id
1 'polypeptide(L)'
;MRKASLRMWVLSGTPLLLAGVFILFELFFLADTAEGRRLGGQLNDVLKQAIAIELEVSKLFSASALAIIGVVAYYLKERRGEWTNAEFACAAAVLVSAVVSIFFGHLWMVAVRNQLEADIHDPYSPSRVWSERLQYLTLILSLGWFGLLVFRREFLESRSGAGASTPAGGGKV
;
A
#
# COMPACT_ATOMS: atom_id res chain seq x y z
N MET A 1 -24.71 22.25 -2.02
CA MET A 1 -24.29 20.89 -2.47
C MET A 1 -22.95 20.86 -3.24
N ARG A 2 -22.56 21.85 -4.06
CA ARG A 2 -21.29 21.81 -4.84
C ARG A 2 -19.97 21.79 -4.02
N LYS A 3 -19.92 22.40 -2.83
CA LYS A 3 -18.68 22.46 -2.01
C LYS A 3 -18.27 21.11 -1.39
N ALA A 4 -19.23 20.21 -1.10
CA ALA A 4 -18.95 18.89 -0.54
C ALA A 4 -18.36 17.93 -1.59
N SER A 5 -18.85 18.02 -2.84
CA SER A 5 -18.31 17.30 -3.99
C SER A 5 -16.83 17.63 -4.23
N LEU A 6 -16.48 18.93 -4.23
CA LEU A 6 -15.10 19.35 -4.54
C LEU A 6 -14.08 18.86 -3.49
N ARG A 7 -14.44 18.89 -2.20
CA ARG A 7 -13.58 18.35 -1.12
C ARG A 7 -13.40 16.84 -1.22
N MET A 8 -14.42 16.11 -1.71
CA MET A 8 -14.38 14.66 -1.84
C MET A 8 -13.42 14.22 -2.97
N TRP A 9 -13.36 14.96 -4.09
CA TRP A 9 -12.42 14.71 -5.19
C TRP A 9 -10.96 15.04 -4.82
N VAL A 10 -10.74 16.07 -4.00
CA VAL A 10 -9.38 16.44 -3.55
C VAL A 10 -8.81 15.38 -2.60
N LEU A 11 -9.63 14.82 -1.72
CA LEU A 11 -9.21 13.78 -0.76
C LEU A 11 -8.96 12.41 -1.43
N SER A 12 -9.74 12.04 -2.45
CA SER A 12 -9.49 10.81 -3.23
C SER A 12 -8.27 10.91 -4.14
N GLY A 13 -7.86 12.12 -4.53
CA GLY A 13 -6.64 12.33 -5.31
C GLY A 13 -5.35 12.25 -4.48
N THR A 14 -5.42 12.37 -3.15
CA THR A 14 -4.24 12.45 -2.28
C THR A 14 -3.34 11.20 -2.32
N PRO A 15 -3.88 9.96 -2.29
CA PRO A 15 -3.06 8.75 -2.41
C PRO A 15 -2.34 8.66 -3.76
N LEU A 16 -3.02 9.06 -4.84
CA LEU A 16 -2.44 9.09 -6.19
C LEU A 16 -1.35 10.17 -6.32
N LEU A 17 -1.55 11.33 -5.71
CA LEU A 17 -0.55 12.40 -5.65
C LEU A 17 0.70 11.95 -4.89
N LEU A 18 0.53 11.29 -3.74
CA LEU A 18 1.62 10.69 -2.98
C LEU A 18 2.40 9.69 -3.83
N ALA A 19 1.71 8.73 -4.47
CA ALA A 19 2.36 7.78 -5.35
C ALA A 19 3.11 8.47 -6.51
N GLY A 20 2.52 9.51 -7.10
CA GLY A 20 3.17 10.32 -8.15
C GLY A 20 4.44 11.04 -7.68
N VAL A 21 4.44 11.59 -6.46
CA VAL A 21 5.63 12.23 -5.87
C VAL A 21 6.74 11.21 -5.65
N PHE A 22 6.42 10.00 -5.20
CA PHE A 22 7.41 8.93 -5.03
C PHE A 22 7.99 8.46 -6.37
N ILE A 23 7.15 8.30 -7.41
CA ILE A 23 7.62 7.98 -8.77
C ILE A 23 8.56 9.07 -9.30
N LEU A 24 8.22 10.35 -9.09
CA LEU A 24 9.06 11.47 -9.51
C LEU A 24 10.39 11.50 -8.76
N PHE A 25 10.37 11.32 -7.44
CA PHE A 25 11.60 11.26 -6.64
C PHE A 25 12.51 10.14 -7.15
N GLU A 26 11.96 8.98 -7.46
CA GLU A 26 12.74 7.86 -7.96
C GLU A 26 13.33 8.09 -9.36
N LEU A 27 12.56 8.68 -10.28
CA LEU A 27 13.04 9.01 -11.62
C LEU A 27 14.17 10.05 -11.61
N PHE A 28 14.15 10.98 -10.65
CA PHE A 28 15.12 12.06 -10.59
C PHE A 28 16.37 11.73 -9.75
N PHE A 29 16.26 10.89 -8.73
CA PHE A 29 17.35 10.70 -7.75
C PHE A 29 18.04 9.33 -7.80
N LEU A 30 17.44 8.30 -8.41
CA LEU A 30 17.92 6.90 -8.32
C LEU A 30 18.30 6.27 -9.67
N ALA A 31 18.47 7.07 -10.72
CA ALA A 31 18.94 6.60 -12.03
C ALA A 31 20.45 6.32 -12.01
N ASP A 32 20.86 5.28 -11.28
CA ASP A 32 22.24 4.79 -11.31
C ASP A 32 22.32 3.53 -12.18
N THR A 33 23.30 3.49 -13.08
CA THR A 33 23.47 2.42 -14.08
C THR A 33 24.81 1.73 -13.82
N ALA A 34 24.80 0.64 -13.05
CA ALA A 34 25.94 -0.26 -12.98
C ALA A 34 25.62 -1.55 -13.74
N GLU A 35 26.55 -1.97 -14.60
CA GLU A 35 26.39 -3.14 -15.45
C GLU A 35 26.41 -4.45 -14.64
N GLY A 36 25.55 -5.40 -15.03
CA GLY A 36 25.43 -6.71 -14.40
C GLY A 36 26.75 -7.50 -14.40
N ARG A 37 27.02 -8.22 -13.30
CA ARG A 37 28.24 -9.03 -13.12
C ARG A 37 27.92 -10.52 -13.27
N ARG A 38 28.75 -11.25 -14.01
CA ARG A 38 28.73 -12.72 -14.02
C ARG A 38 29.18 -13.24 -12.65
N LEU A 39 28.47 -14.24 -12.14
CA LEU A 39 28.72 -14.82 -10.82
C LEU A 39 29.85 -15.86 -10.84
N GLY A 40 30.07 -16.53 -11.97
CA GLY A 40 31.17 -17.48 -12.13
C GLY A 40 31.05 -18.69 -11.21
N GLY A 41 29.82 -19.09 -10.86
CA GLY A 41 29.54 -20.20 -9.95
C GLY A 41 29.88 -19.95 -8.48
N GLN A 42 30.35 -18.75 -8.10
CA GLN A 42 30.60 -18.38 -6.71
C GLN A 42 29.91 -17.05 -6.38
N LEU A 43 28.84 -17.11 -5.58
CA LEU A 43 28.34 -15.90 -4.93
C LEU A 43 29.36 -15.44 -3.88
N ASN A 44 29.99 -14.29 -4.14
CA ASN A 44 30.70 -13.53 -3.12
C ASN A 44 29.78 -13.31 -1.91
N ASP A 45 30.29 -13.43 -0.69
CA ASP A 45 29.50 -13.31 0.54
C ASP A 45 28.80 -11.95 0.65
N VAL A 46 29.40 -10.88 0.12
CA VAL A 46 28.77 -9.56 0.00
C VAL A 46 27.49 -9.62 -0.84
N LEU A 47 27.52 -10.38 -1.93
CA LEU A 47 26.37 -10.50 -2.84
C LEU A 47 25.28 -11.40 -2.25
N LYS A 48 25.65 -12.45 -1.53
CA LYS A 48 24.69 -13.27 -0.76
C LYS A 48 23.95 -12.41 0.25
N GLN A 49 24.69 -11.57 0.96
CA GLN A 49 24.13 -10.67 1.96
C GLN A 49 23.20 -9.63 1.32
N ALA A 50 23.58 -9.05 0.17
CA ALA A 50 22.71 -8.13 -0.57
C ALA A 50 21.39 -8.78 -1.01
N ILE A 51 21.46 -9.99 -1.60
CA ILE A 51 20.25 -10.75 -1.99
C ILE A 51 19.40 -11.10 -0.77
N ALA A 52 20.02 -11.49 0.34
CA ALA A 52 19.29 -11.80 1.57
C ALA A 52 18.52 -10.58 2.09
N ILE A 53 19.15 -9.41 2.13
CA ILE A 53 18.50 -8.14 2.52
C ILE A 53 17.32 -7.84 1.60
N GLU A 54 17.47 -7.97 0.28
CA GLU A 54 16.38 -7.73 -0.67
C GLU A 54 15.18 -8.67 -0.45
N LEU A 55 15.45 -9.96 -0.24
CA LEU A 55 14.40 -10.94 0.06
C LEU A 55 13.71 -10.63 1.41
N GLU A 56 14.46 -10.16 2.41
CA GLU A 56 13.89 -9.72 3.69
C GLU A 56 13.02 -8.48 3.53
N VAL A 57 13.45 -7.49 2.74
CA VAL A 57 12.66 -6.29 2.45
C VAL A 57 11.36 -6.65 1.72
N SER A 58 11.43 -7.51 0.69
CA SER A 58 10.24 -7.97 -0.02
C SER A 58 9.24 -8.68 0.91
N LYS A 59 9.75 -9.56 1.79
CA LYS A 59 8.93 -10.25 2.80
C LYS A 59 8.30 -9.26 3.79
N LEU A 60 9.05 -8.27 4.25
CA LEU A 60 8.54 -7.23 5.15
C LEU A 60 7.39 -6.46 4.51
N PHE A 61 7.52 -6.09 3.23
CA PHE A 61 6.46 -5.43 2.47
C PHE A 61 5.23 -6.34 2.30
N SER A 62 5.41 -7.61 1.94
CA SER A 62 4.30 -8.55 1.83
C SER A 62 3.59 -8.80 3.16
N ALA A 63 4.34 -8.93 4.26
CA ALA A 63 3.80 -9.06 5.61
C ALA A 63 3.01 -7.80 6.02
N SER A 64 3.52 -6.61 5.68
CA SER A 64 2.82 -5.35 5.94
C SER A 64 1.53 -5.25 5.13
N ALA A 65 1.55 -5.64 3.86
CA ALA A 65 0.35 -5.69 3.02
C ALA A 65 -0.71 -6.65 3.60
N LEU A 66 -0.29 -7.84 4.05
CA LEU A 66 -1.18 -8.80 4.73
C LEU A 66 -1.76 -8.24 6.03
N ALA A 67 -0.96 -7.52 6.83
CA ALA A 67 -1.43 -6.88 8.05
C ALA A 67 -2.52 -5.84 7.74
N ILE A 68 -2.32 -5.00 6.71
CA ILE A 68 -3.33 -4.01 6.28
C ILE A 68 -4.61 -4.72 5.82
N ILE A 69 -4.49 -5.79 5.02
CA ILE A 69 -5.65 -6.60 4.60
C ILE A 69 -6.41 -7.12 5.83
N GLY A 70 -5.70 -7.66 6.81
CA GLY A 70 -6.31 -8.17 8.05
C GLY A 70 -7.05 -7.09 8.83
N VAL A 71 -6.45 -5.90 8.97
CA VAL A 71 -7.08 -4.76 9.66
C VAL A 71 -8.33 -4.28 8.91
N VAL A 72 -8.29 -4.17 7.58
CA VAL A 72 -9.46 -3.76 6.78
C VAL A 72 -10.56 -4.83 6.85
N ALA A 73 -10.20 -6.11 6.79
CA ALA A 73 -11.16 -7.21 6.94
C ALA A 73 -11.84 -7.17 8.32
N TYR A 74 -11.09 -6.84 9.38
CA TYR A 74 -11.65 -6.60 10.71
C TYR A 74 -12.66 -5.44 10.71
N TYR A 75 -12.30 -4.29 10.14
CA TYR A 75 -13.22 -3.15 10.02
C TYR A 75 -14.51 -3.52 9.27
N LEU A 76 -14.40 -4.24 8.16
CA LEU A 76 -15.55 -4.70 7.36
C LEU A 76 -16.44 -5.67 8.13
N LYS A 77 -15.86 -6.50 9.01
CA LYS A 77 -16.60 -7.44 9.85
C LYS A 77 -17.33 -6.76 11.00
N GLU A 78 -16.65 -5.86 11.72
CA GLU A 78 -17.16 -5.28 12.97
C GLU A 78 -18.37 -4.36 12.73
N ARG A 79 -18.42 -3.65 11.59
CA ARG A 79 -19.44 -2.62 11.34
C ARG A 79 -20.27 -2.88 10.09
N ARG A 80 -20.76 -4.12 9.89
CA ARG A 80 -21.47 -4.58 8.67
C ARG A 80 -22.71 -3.77 8.22
N GLY A 81 -23.21 -2.83 9.02
CA GLY A 81 -24.38 -1.99 8.68
C GLY A 81 -24.10 -0.50 8.45
N GLU A 82 -22.88 -0.02 8.69
CA GLU A 82 -22.53 1.41 8.72
C GLU A 82 -21.41 1.72 7.70
N TRP A 83 -21.65 1.37 6.43
CA TRP A 83 -20.69 1.65 5.36
C TRP A 83 -21.31 2.60 4.35
N THR A 84 -20.65 3.74 4.16
CA THR A 84 -20.93 4.59 3.01
C THR A 84 -20.27 4.01 1.75
N ASN A 85 -20.85 4.25 0.58
CA ASN A 85 -20.27 3.83 -0.71
C ASN A 85 -18.81 4.30 -0.86
N ALA A 86 -18.49 5.48 -0.31
CA ALA A 86 -17.14 6.04 -0.38
C ALA A 86 -16.13 5.28 0.51
N GLU A 87 -16.54 4.81 1.69
CA GLU A 87 -15.69 4.00 2.56
C GLU A 87 -15.50 2.60 1.99
N PHE A 88 -16.56 2.02 1.41
CA PHE A 88 -16.45 0.75 0.72
C PHE A 88 -15.47 0.85 -0.46
N ALA A 89 -15.55 1.93 -1.24
CA ALA A 89 -14.59 2.20 -2.31
C ALA A 89 -13.15 2.37 -1.78
N CYS A 90 -12.96 3.07 -0.65
CA CYS A 90 -11.64 3.18 -0.03
C CYS A 90 -11.12 1.83 0.44
N ALA A 91 -11.93 1.03 1.15
CA ALA A 91 -11.54 -0.31 1.59
C ALA A 91 -11.21 -1.23 0.42
N ALA A 92 -11.99 -1.21 -0.66
CA ALA A 92 -11.67 -1.94 -1.88
C ALA A 92 -10.34 -1.48 -2.48
N ALA A 93 -10.09 -0.17 -2.55
CA ALA A 93 -8.83 0.37 -3.05
C ALA A 93 -7.63 -0.06 -2.19
N VAL A 94 -7.76 -0.07 -0.86
CA VAL A 94 -6.75 -0.62 0.06
C VAL A 94 -6.46 -2.07 -0.27
N LEU A 95 -7.50 -2.92 -0.31
CA LEU A 95 -7.34 -4.35 -0.52
C LEU A 95 -6.71 -4.67 -1.88
N VAL A 96 -7.17 -4.03 -2.95
CA VAL A 96 -6.64 -4.24 -4.30
C VAL A 96 -5.17 -3.83 -4.36
N SER A 97 -4.82 -2.64 -3.86
CA SER A 97 -3.43 -2.18 -3.89
C SER A 97 -2.50 -3.02 -3.00
N ALA A 98 -2.96 -3.50 -1.84
CA ALA A 98 -2.22 -4.44 -1.00
C ALA A 98 -1.98 -5.79 -1.69
N VAL A 99 -3.00 -6.36 -2.34
CA VAL A 99 -2.86 -7.62 -3.09
C VAL A 99 -1.90 -7.47 -4.26
N VAL A 100 -2.00 -6.35 -5.00
CA VAL A 100 -1.08 -6.05 -6.11
C VAL A 100 0.36 -5.87 -5.59
N SER A 101 0.55 -5.29 -4.40
CA SER A 101 1.87 -5.23 -3.76
C SER A 101 2.46 -6.61 -3.48
N ILE A 102 1.67 -7.53 -2.93
CA ILE A 102 2.11 -8.93 -2.73
C ILE A 102 2.47 -9.58 -4.06
N PHE A 103 1.67 -9.37 -5.10
CA PHE A 103 1.94 -9.90 -6.45
C PHE A 103 3.28 -9.42 -7.01
N PHE A 104 3.58 -8.12 -6.91
CA PHE A 104 4.86 -7.58 -7.37
C PHE A 104 6.04 -8.06 -6.50
N GLY A 105 5.84 -8.29 -5.21
CA GLY A 105 6.85 -8.94 -4.37
C GLY A 105 7.16 -10.37 -4.82
N HIS A 106 6.13 -11.12 -5.24
CA HIS A 106 6.34 -12.42 -5.86
C HIS A 106 7.16 -12.33 -7.15
N LEU A 107 6.83 -11.39 -8.05
CA LEU A 107 7.59 -11.19 -9.29
C LEU A 107 9.05 -10.78 -9.03
N TRP A 108 9.30 -9.96 -8.01
CA TRP A 108 10.66 -9.59 -7.61
C TRP A 108 11.46 -10.83 -7.17
N MET A 109 10.90 -11.67 -6.30
CA MET A 109 11.56 -12.92 -5.88
C MET A 109 11.81 -13.87 -7.06
N VAL A 110 10.88 -13.96 -8.00
CA VAL A 110 11.04 -14.77 -9.23
C VAL A 110 12.16 -14.20 -10.11
N ALA A 111 12.27 -12.88 -10.25
CA ALA A 111 13.35 -12.25 -11.03
C ALA A 111 14.73 -12.55 -10.43
N VAL A 112 14.87 -12.45 -9.10
CA VAL A 112 16.12 -12.79 -8.39
C VAL A 112 16.44 -14.27 -8.56
N ARG A 113 15.45 -15.16 -8.44
CA ARG A 113 15.63 -16.60 -8.67
C ARG A 113 16.13 -16.89 -10.09
N ASN A 114 15.50 -16.33 -11.11
CA ASN A 114 15.86 -16.56 -12.51
C ASN A 114 17.29 -16.09 -12.82
N GLN A 115 17.73 -14.99 -12.19
CA GLN A 115 19.10 -14.50 -12.27
C GLN A 115 20.10 -15.49 -11.66
N LEU A 116 19.80 -16.00 -10.47
CA LEU A 116 20.61 -17.00 -9.80
C LEU A 116 20.71 -18.31 -10.61
N GLU A 117 19.60 -18.76 -11.22
CA GLU A 117 19.59 -19.93 -12.11
C GLU A 117 20.44 -19.72 -13.37
N ALA A 118 20.53 -18.48 -13.86
CA ALA A 118 21.33 -18.11 -15.04
C ALA A 118 22.80 -17.78 -14.72
N ASP A 119 23.25 -17.90 -13.46
CA ASP A 119 24.59 -17.50 -12.98
C ASP A 119 24.96 -16.03 -13.30
N ILE A 120 23.96 -15.16 -13.38
CA ILE A 120 24.11 -13.73 -13.66
C ILE A 120 23.42 -12.97 -12.54
N HIS A 121 24.10 -11.99 -11.94
CA HIS A 121 23.45 -11.07 -11.02
C HIS A 121 23.50 -9.66 -11.58
N ASP A 122 22.32 -9.17 -11.93
CA ASP A 122 22.13 -7.81 -12.40
C ASP A 122 21.12 -7.11 -11.46
N PRO A 123 21.61 -6.32 -10.50
CA PRO A 123 20.75 -5.54 -9.59
C PRO A 123 19.81 -4.59 -10.33
N TYR A 124 20.20 -4.16 -11.53
CA TYR A 124 19.53 -3.11 -12.28
C TYR A 124 18.66 -3.67 -13.41
N SER A 125 18.47 -5.00 -13.46
CA SER A 125 17.66 -5.59 -14.51
C SER A 125 16.24 -5.00 -14.47
N PRO A 126 15.67 -4.58 -15.62
CA PRO A 126 14.39 -3.89 -15.63
C PRO A 126 13.28 -4.68 -14.93
N SER A 127 13.26 -6.00 -15.10
CA SER A 127 12.30 -6.89 -14.45
C SER A 127 12.37 -6.87 -12.92
N ARG A 128 13.57 -6.75 -12.34
CA ARG A 128 13.78 -6.72 -10.89
C ARG A 128 13.42 -5.36 -10.32
N VAL A 129 14.02 -4.31 -10.89
CA VAL A 129 13.81 -2.92 -10.48
C VAL A 129 12.33 -2.54 -10.55
N TRP A 130 11.64 -2.85 -11.66
CA TRP A 130 10.22 -2.51 -11.77
C TRP A 130 9.34 -3.32 -10.81
N SER A 131 9.67 -4.58 -10.55
CA SER A 131 8.91 -5.39 -9.59
C SER A 131 9.04 -4.85 -8.16
N GLU A 132 10.25 -4.50 -7.73
CA GLU A 132 10.50 -3.85 -6.45
C GLU A 132 9.74 -2.52 -6.34
N ARG A 133 9.89 -1.64 -7.33
CA ARG A 133 9.23 -0.33 -7.39
C ARG A 133 7.71 -0.45 -7.32
N LEU A 134 7.14 -1.34 -8.12
CA LEU A 134 5.70 -1.52 -8.15
C LEU A 134 5.17 -2.15 -6.87
N GLN A 135 5.91 -3.05 -6.22
CA GLN A 135 5.56 -3.55 -4.88
C GLN A 135 5.50 -2.41 -3.87
N TYR A 136 6.53 -1.56 -3.85
CA TYR A 136 6.63 -0.42 -2.94
C TYR A 136 5.53 0.62 -3.18
N LEU A 137 5.32 1.03 -4.43
CA LEU A 137 4.31 2.03 -4.80
C LEU A 137 2.90 1.58 -4.46
N THR A 138 2.58 0.32 -4.73
CA THR A 138 1.25 -0.22 -4.43
C THR A 138 1.03 -0.42 -2.93
N LEU A 139 2.09 -0.68 -2.16
CA LEU A 139 2.03 -0.65 -0.69
C LEU A 139 1.76 0.76 -0.15
N ILE A 140 2.45 1.78 -0.67
CA ILE A 140 2.21 3.18 -0.30
C ILE A 140 0.77 3.58 -0.65
N LEU A 141 0.29 3.21 -1.83
CA LEU A 141 -1.10 3.47 -2.21
C LEU A 141 -2.06 2.82 -1.22
N SER A 142 -1.83 1.57 -0.86
CA SER A 142 -2.62 0.86 0.15
C SER A 142 -2.64 1.60 1.48
N LEU A 143 -1.47 2.05 1.97
CA LEU A 143 -1.36 2.83 3.20
C LEU A 143 -2.07 4.19 3.09
N GLY A 144 -1.98 4.87 1.95
CA GLY A 144 -2.65 6.15 1.71
C GLY A 144 -4.18 5.99 1.71
N TRP A 145 -4.70 4.98 1.02
CA TRP A 145 -6.12 4.64 1.05
C TRP A 145 -6.58 4.21 2.44
N PHE A 146 -5.72 3.49 3.18
CA PHE A 146 -6.04 3.04 4.54
C PHE A 146 -6.12 4.21 5.50
N GLY A 147 -5.15 5.13 5.45
CA GLY A 147 -5.19 6.38 6.21
C GLY A 147 -6.44 7.21 5.91
N LEU A 148 -6.84 7.29 4.64
CA LEU A 148 -8.08 7.95 4.25
C LEU A 148 -9.32 7.23 4.78
N LEU A 149 -9.36 5.90 4.72
CA LEU A 149 -10.44 5.08 5.27
C LEU A 149 -10.61 5.32 6.77
N VAL A 150 -9.51 5.25 7.53
CA VAL A 150 -9.50 5.51 8.98
C VAL A 150 -9.92 6.95 9.26
N PHE A 151 -9.38 7.91 8.52
CA PHE A 151 -9.74 9.32 8.71
C PHE A 151 -11.24 9.56 8.52
N ARG A 152 -11.84 8.97 7.49
CA ARG A 152 -13.27 9.09 7.23
C ARG A 152 -14.10 8.46 8.35
N ARG A 153 -13.78 7.21 8.71
CA ARG A 153 -14.54 6.47 9.72
C ARG A 153 -14.46 7.10 11.12
N GLU A 154 -13.26 7.50 11.54
CA GLU A 154 -13.04 7.95 12.92
C GLU A 154 -13.29 9.45 13.12
N PHE A 155 -13.03 10.30 12.12
CA PHE A 155 -13.11 11.76 12.29
C PHE A 155 -14.30 12.43 11.60
N LEU A 156 -14.84 11.85 10.51
CA LEU A 156 -15.99 12.44 9.83
C LEU A 156 -17.33 11.89 10.37
N GLU A 157 -17.37 10.63 10.81
CA GLU A 157 -18.61 9.95 11.22
C GLU A 157 -18.82 9.83 12.74
N SER A 158 -17.85 10.24 13.57
CA SER A 158 -17.98 10.36 15.04
C SER A 158 -19.00 11.43 15.53
N ARG A 159 -19.99 11.82 14.73
CA ARG A 159 -20.94 12.91 15.04
C ARG A 159 -22.43 12.58 14.82
N SER A 160 -22.85 11.32 14.93
CA SER A 160 -24.28 10.98 14.93
C SER A 160 -24.79 10.31 16.22
N GLY A 161 -23.93 10.04 17.21
CA GLY A 161 -24.32 9.31 18.43
C GLY A 161 -24.51 10.13 19.70
N ALA A 162 -24.01 11.37 19.77
CA ALA A 162 -24.01 12.16 21.02
C ALA A 162 -25.20 13.12 21.17
N GLY A 163 -26.32 12.86 20.49
CA GLY A 163 -27.47 13.80 20.42
C GLY A 163 -28.85 13.18 20.56
N ALA A 164 -28.97 11.94 21.05
CA ALA A 164 -30.27 11.28 21.19
C ALA A 164 -30.46 10.67 22.59
N SER A 165 -30.44 11.51 23.62
CA SER A 165 -31.16 11.23 24.86
C SER A 165 -31.53 12.54 25.57
N THR A 166 -32.50 13.26 25.00
CA THR A 166 -33.32 14.18 25.78
C THR A 166 -34.79 13.86 25.51
N PRO A 167 -35.48 13.06 26.34
CA PRO A 167 -36.91 13.28 26.50
C PRO A 167 -37.03 14.54 27.34
N ALA A 168 -37.34 15.66 26.67
CA ALA A 168 -37.85 16.84 27.35
C ALA A 168 -39.12 16.44 28.11
N GLY A 169 -39.15 16.72 29.40
CA GLY A 169 -40.27 16.39 30.26
C GLY A 169 -41.59 17.02 29.81
N GLY A 170 -42.65 16.24 29.90
CA GLY A 170 -44.03 16.72 29.98
C GLY A 170 -44.58 16.38 31.36
N GLY A 171 -44.43 17.30 32.31
CA GLY A 171 -45.12 17.24 33.59
C GLY A 171 -46.49 17.92 33.53
N LYS A 172 -47.44 17.32 34.27
CA LYS A 172 -48.76 17.82 34.72
C LYS A 172 -49.92 17.78 33.71
N VAL A 173 -50.89 16.89 33.97
CA VAL A 173 -52.08 17.18 34.81
C VAL A 173 -52.29 16.01 35.76
#